data_AF-A0A109JGY7-F1
#
_entry.id   AF-A0A109JGY7-F1
#
_cell.length_a   1.000
_cell.length_b   1.000
_cell.length_c   1.000
_cell.angle_alpha   90.00
_cell.angle_beta   90.00
_cell.angle_gamma   90.00
#
_symmetry.space_group_name_H-M   'P 1'
#
loop_
_entity.id
_entity.type
_entity.pdbx_description
1 polymer ?
#
loop_
_entity_poly.entity_id
_entity_poly.type
_entity_poly.pdbx_seq_one_letter_code
_entity_poly.pdbx_strand_id
1 'polypeptide(L)'
;MTEDSSAPGTRDARTTHQRIIVRRNGPYEPDSDIPIVDHLGVPIATQVPVRLCRCGQSQTKPFCDDSHLKRGFTDARDSRRAPDKLDVYEGQQAFLFDNRGICAHSAFCTDRLRSVFHLGEEPFITPSGARLDDIVNAVRKCPSGALGIGLGPARDANLSDISRPPQIEVSKDGPYRLTGNIKLVDEDGVAIVQNAGASHEHVSLCRCGSSLNKPFCSGMHWNVEFHDPLPDPLREPTLFEWAGGYPALLDMTRIFYSRYVPEDPLLGPLFAEMSPDHPERVAAWLSEVFGGPRLYTERYGGYRRMISQHIGKEIRPEQRALWATYMMQSADDAGLPSDPEFRAAFVAYIEWGSRIAVENSGTDAKPPPNMPVPRWWWVCNATPGARPSAMTADAPAAGEVSAALPGPDEAVQFEQHIRPLFRPMDRNSMLFAFDLWNESDVSKHRRQILARLEAGTMPCDGAWPAERFALFARWANALKPST
;
A
#
# COMPACT_ATOMS: atom_id res chain seq x y z
N MET A 1 8.03 57.15 29.96
CA MET A 1 7.01 56.10 29.81
C MET A 1 7.16 55.55 28.41
N THR A 2 7.97 54.50 28.28
CA THR A 2 8.18 53.77 27.03
C THR A 2 8.20 52.32 27.46
N GLU A 3 7.09 51.64 27.19
CA GLU A 3 6.84 50.25 27.58
C GLU A 3 7.73 49.32 26.75
N ASP A 4 8.52 48.52 27.47
CA ASP A 4 9.37 47.47 26.94
C ASP A 4 8.51 46.21 26.72
N SER A 5 8.05 46.04 25.47
CA SER A 5 7.27 44.87 25.05
C SER A 5 8.22 43.70 24.81
N SER A 6 8.35 42.86 25.83
CA SER A 6 9.07 41.60 25.78
C SER A 6 8.27 40.58 24.95
N ALA A 7 8.74 40.28 23.75
CA ALA A 7 8.23 39.19 22.94
C ALA A 7 8.45 37.84 23.67
N PRO A 8 7.46 36.94 23.72
CA PRO A 8 7.64 35.64 24.35
C PRO A 8 8.53 34.79 23.45
N GLY A 9 9.66 34.35 24.02
CA GLY A 9 10.65 33.50 23.37
C GLY A 9 10.02 32.29 22.71
N THR A 10 10.40 32.08 21.45
CA THR A 10 10.21 30.83 20.72
C THR A 10 10.76 29.70 21.56
N ARG A 11 9.86 28.80 22.01
CA ARG A 11 10.27 27.53 22.63
C ARG A 11 11.10 26.79 21.61
N ASP A 12 12.40 26.69 21.90
CA ASP A 12 13.35 25.84 21.21
C ASP A 12 12.79 24.41 21.24
N ALA A 13 12.28 23.95 20.09
CA ALA A 13 11.74 22.62 19.94
C ALA A 13 12.92 21.65 20.00
N ARG A 14 13.23 21.14 21.20
CA ARG A 14 14.06 19.95 21.36
C ARG A 14 13.50 18.90 20.40
N THR A 15 14.25 18.59 19.35
CA THR A 15 14.00 17.48 18.43
C THR A 15 14.11 16.19 19.24
N THR A 16 13.01 15.87 19.93
CA THR A 16 12.85 14.66 20.71
C THR A 16 12.73 13.57 19.67
N HIS A 17 13.80 12.78 19.50
CA HIS A 17 13.76 11.66 18.58
C HIS A 17 12.72 10.67 19.11
N GLN A 18 11.83 10.23 18.24
CA GLN A 18 10.86 9.20 18.58
C GLN A 18 11.57 7.93 19.02
N ARG A 19 10.98 7.21 19.95
CA ARG A 19 11.60 6.05 20.58
C ARG A 19 10.67 4.84 20.67
N ILE A 20 11.30 3.69 20.84
CA ILE A 20 10.65 2.42 21.17
C ILE A 20 11.32 1.89 22.43
N ILE A 21 10.50 1.68 23.46
CA ILE A 21 10.93 0.98 24.68
C ILE A 21 10.86 -0.53 24.41
N VAL A 22 11.97 -1.20 24.61
CA VAL A 22 12.10 -2.66 24.51
C VAL A 22 11.90 -3.24 25.90
N ARG A 23 10.69 -3.71 26.20
CA ARG A 23 10.38 -4.29 27.52
C ARG A 23 11.13 -5.59 27.75
N ARG A 24 11.56 -5.81 28.99
CA ARG A 24 12.25 -7.02 29.40
C ARG A 24 11.30 -8.20 29.32
N ASN A 25 11.66 -9.24 28.57
CA ASN A 25 10.80 -10.39 28.29
C ASN A 25 9.38 -10.00 27.82
N GLY A 26 9.22 -8.81 27.21
CA GLY A 26 7.94 -8.18 26.98
C GLY A 26 7.78 -7.63 25.55
N PRO A 27 6.71 -6.83 25.33
CA PRO A 27 6.44 -6.21 24.04
C PRO A 27 7.40 -5.07 23.71
N TYR A 28 7.28 -4.55 22.48
CA TYR A 28 7.80 -3.22 22.15
C TYR A 28 6.73 -2.17 22.44
N GLU A 29 7.14 -1.04 23.01
CA GLU A 29 6.26 0.11 23.29
C GLU A 29 6.78 1.33 22.51
N PRO A 30 6.32 1.51 21.26
CA PRO A 30 6.63 2.72 20.49
C PRO A 30 5.92 3.94 21.07
N ASP A 31 6.52 5.11 20.87
CA ASP A 31 5.81 6.38 21.05
C ASP A 31 4.56 6.41 20.16
N SER A 32 3.48 7.03 20.66
CA SER A 32 2.14 6.96 20.03
C SER A 32 2.03 7.70 18.69
N ASP A 33 2.98 8.58 18.38
CA ASP A 33 3.02 9.39 17.17
C ASP A 33 3.84 8.74 16.03
N ILE A 34 4.41 7.54 16.26
CA ILE A 34 5.07 6.78 15.22
C ILE A 34 4.02 6.08 14.34
N PRO A 35 3.92 6.38 13.03
CA PRO A 35 2.99 5.70 12.13
C PRO A 35 3.31 4.21 12.01
N ILE A 36 2.28 3.37 12.08
CA ILE A 36 2.39 1.92 11.86
C ILE A 36 1.64 1.56 10.59
N VAL A 37 2.29 0.84 9.69
CA VAL A 37 1.72 0.35 8.43
C VAL A 37 1.92 -1.15 8.30
N ASP A 38 1.04 -1.81 7.56
CA ASP A 38 1.25 -3.20 7.15
C ASP A 38 2.22 -3.29 5.96
N HIS A 39 2.52 -4.53 5.54
CA HIS A 39 3.39 -4.82 4.40
C HIS A 39 2.90 -4.29 3.05
N LEU A 40 1.62 -3.89 2.95
CA LEU A 40 1.03 -3.29 1.77
C LEU A 40 1.05 -1.75 1.82
N GLY A 41 1.62 -1.17 2.89
CA GLY A 41 1.66 0.27 3.13
C GLY A 41 0.34 0.85 3.64
N VAL A 42 -0.59 0.00 4.10
CA VAL A 42 -1.87 0.44 4.67
C VAL A 42 -1.68 0.81 6.14
N PRO A 43 -2.13 1.99 6.59
CA PRO A 43 -2.08 2.35 8.01
C PRO A 43 -2.85 1.37 8.89
N ILE A 44 -2.22 0.94 9.98
CA ILE A 44 -2.84 0.09 11.00
C ILE A 44 -3.38 1.01 12.10
N ALA A 45 -4.68 0.89 12.40
CA ALA A 45 -5.28 1.64 13.51
C ALA A 45 -4.68 1.17 14.85
N THR A 46 -4.23 2.12 15.67
CA THR A 46 -3.59 1.84 16.95
C THR A 46 -4.43 2.34 18.12
N GLN A 47 -4.30 1.66 19.26
CA GLN A 47 -4.80 2.14 20.55
C GLN A 47 -3.62 2.56 21.42
N VAL A 48 -3.78 3.63 22.21
CA VAL A 48 -2.74 4.13 23.12
C VAL A 48 -3.00 3.58 24.53
N PRO A 49 -1.98 3.01 25.21
CA PRO A 49 -0.60 2.85 24.77
C PRO A 49 -0.44 1.73 23.73
N VAL A 50 0.43 1.97 22.74
CA VAL A 50 0.73 0.99 21.69
C VAL A 50 1.68 -0.07 22.25
N ARG A 51 1.32 -1.35 22.10
CA ARG A 51 2.16 -2.50 22.51
C ARG A 51 2.25 -3.49 21.36
N LEU A 52 3.45 -3.69 20.80
CA LEU A 52 3.69 -4.60 19.69
C LEU A 52 4.22 -5.95 20.17
N CYS A 53 3.67 -7.03 19.63
CA CYS A 53 4.07 -8.39 19.96
C CYS A 53 5.50 -8.66 19.51
N ARG A 54 6.33 -9.11 20.45
CA ARG A 54 7.71 -9.54 20.20
C ARG A 54 7.88 -11.07 20.23
N CYS A 55 6.98 -11.76 20.93
CA CYS A 55 7.10 -13.20 21.19
C CYS A 55 6.58 -14.10 20.05
N GLY A 56 5.90 -13.55 19.05
CA GLY A 56 5.31 -14.30 17.94
C GLY A 56 4.04 -15.09 18.29
N GLN A 57 3.58 -15.06 19.54
CA GLN A 57 2.49 -15.92 20.04
C GLN A 57 1.18 -15.17 20.33
N SER A 58 1.11 -13.87 20.06
CA SER A 58 -0.12 -13.11 20.27
C SER A 58 -1.23 -13.53 19.31
N GLN A 59 -2.48 -13.45 19.76
CA GLN A 59 -3.66 -13.70 18.92
C GLN A 59 -4.20 -12.43 18.25
N THR A 60 -3.73 -11.26 18.67
CA THR A 60 -4.11 -9.95 18.12
C THR A 60 -2.94 -9.29 17.40
N LYS A 61 -2.04 -10.09 16.80
CA LYS A 61 -0.89 -9.59 16.03
C LYS A 61 -1.34 -8.50 15.04
N PRO A 62 -0.56 -7.42 14.88
CA PRO A 62 0.78 -7.20 15.43
C PRO A 62 0.82 -6.78 16.91
N PHE A 63 -0.32 -6.60 17.57
CA PHE A 63 -0.37 -6.12 18.95
C PHE A 63 -0.07 -7.21 19.97
N CYS A 64 0.30 -6.80 21.18
CA CYS A 64 0.54 -7.70 22.31
C CYS A 64 -0.75 -7.90 23.12
N ASP A 65 -1.10 -9.16 23.39
CA ASP A 65 -2.22 -9.60 24.25
C ASP A 65 -1.72 -10.32 25.53
N ASP A 66 -0.48 -10.05 25.92
CA ASP A 66 0.19 -10.67 27.08
C ASP A 66 0.41 -12.19 27.00
N SER A 67 0.23 -12.79 25.81
CA SER A 67 0.57 -14.21 25.57
C SER A 67 2.02 -14.57 25.90
N HIS A 68 2.93 -13.59 25.88
CA HIS A 68 4.35 -13.77 26.24
C HIS A 68 4.55 -14.25 27.68
N LEU A 69 3.68 -13.86 28.63
CA LEU A 69 3.76 -14.26 30.04
C LEU A 69 3.50 -15.77 30.19
N LYS A 70 2.41 -16.24 29.60
CA LYS A 70 1.99 -17.66 29.67
C LYS A 70 2.96 -18.58 28.94
N ARG A 71 3.62 -18.09 27.88
CA ARG A 71 4.56 -18.84 27.05
C ARG A 71 6.01 -18.77 27.55
N GLY A 72 6.29 -18.01 28.60
CA GLY A 72 7.64 -17.87 29.15
C GLY A 72 8.62 -17.27 28.14
N PHE A 73 8.18 -16.28 27.37
CA PHE A 73 9.05 -15.62 26.39
C PHE A 73 10.29 -15.02 27.09
N THR A 74 11.45 -15.19 26.46
CA THR A 74 12.69 -14.56 26.91
C THR A 74 13.32 -13.70 25.83
N ASP A 75 13.82 -12.54 26.23
CA ASP A 75 14.57 -11.60 25.39
C ASP A 75 16.06 -11.90 25.28
N ALA A 76 16.55 -12.96 25.94
CA ALA A 76 17.95 -13.35 25.92
C ALA A 76 18.46 -13.57 24.49
N ARG A 77 19.69 -13.08 24.23
CA ARG A 77 20.44 -13.36 23.01
C ARG A 77 20.97 -14.78 23.06
N ASP A 78 20.91 -15.49 21.93
CA ASP A 78 21.44 -16.84 21.81
C ASP A 78 22.96 -16.79 21.59
N SER A 79 23.69 -17.78 22.12
CA SER A 79 25.13 -17.90 21.92
C SER A 79 25.50 -18.29 20.47
N ARG A 80 24.55 -18.87 19.73
CA ARG A 80 24.70 -19.25 18.31
C ARG A 80 24.51 -18.10 17.33
N ARG A 81 24.21 -16.88 17.81
CA ARG A 81 24.06 -15.71 16.93
C ARG A 81 25.35 -15.47 16.14
N ALA A 82 25.21 -14.93 14.93
CA ALA A 82 26.36 -14.45 14.18
C ALA A 82 27.13 -13.41 15.02
N PRO A 83 28.48 -13.50 15.06
CA PRO A 83 29.29 -12.57 15.83
C PRO A 83 29.16 -11.15 15.27
N ASP A 84 29.34 -10.17 16.15
CA ASP A 84 29.49 -8.78 15.73
C ASP A 84 30.86 -8.62 15.06
N LYS A 85 30.87 -8.55 13.72
CA LYS A 85 32.07 -8.41 12.92
C LYS A 85 31.74 -7.60 11.68
N LEU A 86 32.38 -6.44 11.54
CA LEU A 86 32.28 -5.59 10.36
C LEU A 86 33.34 -6.01 9.33
N ASP A 87 32.90 -6.68 8.27
CA ASP A 87 33.73 -7.01 7.12
C ASP A 87 33.78 -5.82 6.16
N VAL A 88 34.96 -5.58 5.56
CA VAL A 88 35.22 -4.44 4.66
C VAL A 88 35.73 -4.98 3.32
N TYR A 89 35.05 -4.59 2.24
CA TYR A 89 35.35 -4.99 0.88
C TYR A 89 35.76 -3.76 0.08
N GLU A 90 37.01 -3.73 -0.36
CA GLU A 90 37.57 -2.61 -1.12
C GLU A 90 37.27 -2.78 -2.62
N GLY A 91 36.51 -1.84 -3.17
CA GLY A 91 36.23 -1.74 -4.60
C GLY A 91 36.90 -0.54 -5.25
N GLN A 92 36.88 -0.49 -6.58
CA GLN A 92 37.48 0.61 -7.35
C GLN A 92 36.77 1.96 -7.12
N GLN A 93 35.45 1.93 -6.89
CA GLN A 93 34.61 3.13 -6.76
C GLN A 93 34.17 3.42 -5.32
N ALA A 94 34.09 2.38 -4.49
CA ALA A 94 33.55 2.48 -3.13
C ALA A 94 34.06 1.33 -2.24
N PHE A 95 33.99 1.54 -0.93
CA PHE A 95 34.11 0.48 0.08
C PHE A 95 32.73 -0.04 0.44
N LEU A 96 32.57 -1.36 0.50
CA LEU A 96 31.35 -1.98 0.99
C LEU A 96 31.59 -2.61 2.36
N PHE A 97 30.60 -2.44 3.22
CA PHE A 97 30.62 -2.95 4.59
C PHE A 97 29.51 -3.97 4.75
N ASP A 98 29.79 -5.07 5.46
CA ASP A 98 28.80 -6.08 5.83
C ASP A 98 29.03 -6.49 7.28
N ASN A 99 27.96 -6.55 8.06
CA ASN A 99 27.97 -7.17 9.37
C ASN A 99 26.87 -8.22 9.47
N ARG A 100 27.27 -9.49 9.34
CA ARG A 100 26.35 -10.64 9.43
C ARG A 100 25.62 -10.74 10.77
N GLY A 101 26.18 -10.18 11.83
CA GLY A 101 25.50 -10.05 13.13
C GLY A 101 24.25 -9.17 13.09
N ILE A 102 24.13 -8.28 12.10
CA ILE A 102 22.97 -7.39 11.89
C ILE A 102 21.98 -7.98 10.88
N CYS A 103 22.44 -8.86 9.99
CA CYS A 103 21.65 -9.32 8.86
C CYS A 103 20.34 -10.01 9.30
N ALA A 104 19.21 -9.52 8.80
CA ALA A 104 17.91 -10.17 8.98
C ALA A 104 17.66 -11.30 7.96
N HIS A 105 18.63 -11.60 7.09
CA HIS A 105 18.56 -12.61 6.03
C HIS A 105 17.32 -12.44 5.12
N SER A 106 17.05 -11.21 4.70
CA SER A 106 15.88 -10.88 3.88
C SER A 106 16.08 -11.13 2.37
N ALA A 107 17.27 -11.55 1.94
CA ALA A 107 17.66 -11.78 0.54
C ALA A 107 17.57 -10.55 -0.41
N PHE A 108 17.18 -9.37 0.08
CA PHE A 108 17.04 -8.15 -0.73
C PHE A 108 18.28 -7.82 -1.58
N CYS A 109 19.48 -8.01 -1.05
CA CYS A 109 20.73 -7.75 -1.76
C CYS A 109 21.05 -8.84 -2.81
N THR A 110 20.90 -10.11 -2.42
CA THR A 110 21.18 -11.26 -3.28
C THR A 110 20.13 -11.46 -4.37
N ASP A 111 18.90 -10.98 -4.21
CA ASP A 111 17.88 -11.09 -5.25
C ASP A 111 17.98 -9.96 -6.28
N ARG A 112 18.38 -8.76 -5.83
CA ARG A 112 18.43 -7.57 -6.69
C ARG A 112 19.74 -7.36 -7.41
N LEU A 113 20.87 -7.74 -6.81
CA LEU A 113 22.19 -7.43 -7.36
C LEU A 113 23.17 -8.60 -7.20
N ARG A 114 22.82 -9.73 -7.83
CA ARG A 114 23.61 -10.98 -7.83
C ARG A 114 25.03 -10.83 -8.38
N SER A 115 25.30 -9.81 -9.20
CA SER A 115 26.66 -9.55 -9.67
C SER A 115 27.58 -9.00 -8.56
N VAL A 116 27.01 -8.52 -7.45
CA VAL A 116 27.73 -7.94 -6.31
C VAL A 116 27.60 -8.79 -5.05
N PHE A 117 26.41 -9.34 -4.75
CA PHE A 117 26.14 -10.11 -3.52
C PHE A 117 25.84 -11.57 -3.83
N HIS A 118 26.68 -12.48 -3.33
CA HIS A 118 26.68 -13.89 -3.74
C HIS A 118 26.14 -14.82 -2.66
N LEU A 119 25.06 -15.55 -2.93
CA LEU A 119 24.53 -16.50 -1.95
C LEU A 119 25.36 -17.80 -1.94
N GLY A 120 25.98 -18.12 -0.80
CA GLY A 120 26.70 -19.38 -0.60
C GLY A 120 28.14 -19.40 -1.15
N GLU A 121 28.67 -18.25 -1.56
CA GLU A 121 30.03 -18.10 -2.08
C GLU A 121 30.85 -17.12 -1.23
N GLU A 122 32.17 -17.32 -1.21
CA GLU A 122 33.12 -16.40 -0.57
C GLU A 122 34.19 -15.95 -1.58
N PRO A 123 34.51 -14.64 -1.68
CA PRO A 123 33.97 -13.55 -0.86
C PRO A 123 32.48 -13.27 -1.17
N PHE A 124 31.69 -13.04 -0.12
CA PHE A 124 30.26 -12.72 -0.25
C PHE A 124 29.99 -11.52 -1.18
N ILE A 125 30.90 -10.54 -1.19
CA ILE A 125 30.74 -9.27 -1.91
C ILE A 125 31.83 -9.12 -2.97
N THR A 126 31.40 -8.81 -4.20
CA THR A 126 32.25 -8.30 -5.29
C THR A 126 32.00 -6.79 -5.45
N PRO A 127 32.81 -5.92 -4.81
CA PRO A 127 32.48 -4.50 -4.64
C PRO A 127 32.54 -3.66 -5.93
N SER A 128 33.00 -4.22 -7.05
CA SER A 128 32.99 -3.58 -8.37
C SER A 128 32.21 -4.39 -9.41
N GLY A 129 31.24 -5.20 -8.96
CA GLY A 129 30.43 -6.08 -9.81
C GLY A 129 29.23 -5.41 -10.50
N ALA A 130 28.96 -4.13 -10.24
CA ALA A 130 27.89 -3.37 -10.86
C ALA A 130 28.21 -1.88 -10.89
N ARG A 131 27.33 -1.07 -11.49
CA ARG A 131 27.44 0.38 -11.47
C ARG A 131 27.22 0.90 -10.04
N LEU A 132 27.87 2.03 -9.72
CA LEU A 132 27.86 2.59 -8.37
C LEU A 132 26.43 2.96 -7.88
N ASP A 133 25.59 3.49 -8.77
CA ASP A 133 24.19 3.81 -8.50
C ASP A 133 23.39 2.56 -8.09
N ASP A 134 23.56 1.44 -8.79
CA ASP A 134 22.93 0.16 -8.45
C ASP A 134 23.39 -0.37 -7.09
N ILE A 135 24.70 -0.27 -6.80
CA ILE A 135 25.28 -0.68 -5.52
C ILE A 135 24.73 0.16 -4.37
N VAL A 136 24.73 1.49 -4.51
CA VAL A 136 24.19 2.42 -3.51
C VAL A 136 22.72 2.08 -3.23
N ASN A 137 21.93 1.84 -4.27
CA ASN A 137 20.52 1.49 -4.13
C ASN A 137 20.34 0.14 -3.42
N ALA A 138 21.14 -0.88 -3.75
CA ALA A 138 21.08 -2.18 -3.09
C ALA A 138 21.44 -2.10 -1.59
N VAL A 139 22.49 -1.36 -1.25
CA VAL A 139 22.91 -1.13 0.15
C VAL A 139 21.83 -0.39 0.92
N ARG A 140 21.30 0.72 0.39
CA ARG A 140 20.24 1.53 1.02
C ARG A 140 18.93 0.78 1.25
N LYS A 141 18.65 -0.23 0.43
CA LYS A 141 17.45 -1.06 0.54
C LYS A 141 17.66 -2.29 1.44
N CYS A 142 18.81 -2.44 2.11
CA CYS A 142 19.04 -3.49 3.12
C CYS A 142 18.13 -3.27 4.34
N PRO A 143 17.08 -4.08 4.59
CA PRO A 143 16.08 -3.75 5.62
C PRO A 143 16.61 -3.76 7.06
N SER A 144 17.72 -4.47 7.31
CA SER A 144 18.33 -4.55 8.63
C SER A 144 19.42 -3.51 8.88
N GLY A 145 19.87 -2.80 7.84
CA GLY A 145 21.04 -1.92 7.94
C GLY A 145 22.34 -2.68 8.16
N ALA A 146 22.43 -3.92 7.67
CA ALA A 146 23.65 -4.75 7.78
C ALA A 146 24.71 -4.39 6.74
N LEU A 147 24.29 -3.75 5.65
CA LEU A 147 25.16 -3.29 4.59
C LEU A 147 25.41 -1.79 4.73
N GLY A 148 26.65 -1.38 4.50
CA GLY A 148 27.05 0.03 4.42
C GLY A 148 27.88 0.30 3.16
N ILE A 149 28.01 1.59 2.82
CA ILE A 149 28.86 2.03 1.71
C ILE A 149 29.70 3.23 2.15
N GLY A 150 30.97 3.25 1.74
CA GLY A 150 31.90 4.36 1.97
C GLY A 150 32.43 4.90 0.64
N LEU A 151 32.45 6.23 0.48
CA LEU A 151 33.00 6.91 -0.71
C LEU A 151 34.26 7.69 -0.36
N GLY A 152 35.27 7.61 -1.23
CA GLY A 152 36.54 8.31 -1.04
C GLY A 152 37.38 7.75 0.14
N PRO A 153 38.42 8.48 0.60
CA PRO A 153 39.31 8.01 1.67
C PRO A 153 38.62 7.93 3.05
N ALA A 154 37.48 8.60 3.21
CA ALA A 154 36.64 8.50 4.39
C ALA A 154 35.86 7.17 4.33
N ARG A 155 36.39 6.15 4.99
CA ARG A 155 35.78 4.82 5.15
C ARG A 155 34.57 4.86 6.10
N ASP A 156 33.62 5.75 5.86
CA ASP A 156 32.42 5.92 6.68
C ASP A 156 31.28 5.04 6.14
N ALA A 157 30.92 4.01 6.91
CA ALA A 157 29.83 3.09 6.58
C ALA A 157 28.45 3.76 6.63
N ASN A 158 28.31 4.92 7.30
CA ASN A 158 27.03 5.61 7.49
C ASN A 158 26.59 6.44 6.28
N LEU A 159 27.38 6.51 5.20
CA LEU A 159 26.99 7.23 3.98
C LEU A 159 25.79 6.58 3.26
N SER A 160 25.39 5.37 3.67
CA SER A 160 24.16 4.73 3.22
C SER A 160 22.90 5.35 3.83
N ASP A 161 22.97 6.00 4.99
CA ASP A 161 21.77 6.48 5.69
C ASP A 161 21.09 7.62 4.93
N ILE A 162 19.76 7.54 4.79
CA ILE A 162 18.94 8.52 4.08
C ILE A 162 17.86 9.09 5.00
N SER A 163 17.61 10.40 4.96
CA SER A 163 16.54 10.96 5.78
C SER A 163 15.17 10.47 5.31
N ARG A 164 14.49 9.67 6.14
CA ARG A 164 13.10 9.21 5.97
C ARG A 164 12.25 9.63 7.16
N PRO A 165 10.94 9.81 6.99
CA PRO A 165 10.06 9.97 8.13
C PRO A 165 10.10 8.71 9.01
N PRO A 166 9.97 8.86 10.33
CA PRO A 166 9.80 7.72 11.21
C PRO A 166 8.58 6.88 10.85
N GLN A 167 8.73 5.56 10.84
CA GLN A 167 7.65 4.61 10.57
C GLN A 167 8.01 3.21 11.09
N ILE A 168 6.98 2.45 11.47
CA ILE A 168 7.05 1.02 11.74
C ILE A 168 6.27 0.28 10.65
N GLU A 169 6.96 -0.50 9.82
CA GLU A 169 6.33 -1.43 8.88
C GLU A 169 6.23 -2.82 9.53
N VAL A 170 5.03 -3.39 9.54
CA VAL A 170 4.78 -4.79 9.89
C VAL A 170 4.96 -5.62 8.62
N SER A 171 6.18 -6.14 8.40
CA SER A 171 6.43 -6.99 7.23
C SER A 171 5.68 -8.32 7.35
N LYS A 172 5.16 -8.79 6.22
CA LYS A 172 4.41 -10.05 6.11
C LYS A 172 5.27 -11.21 6.63
N ASP A 173 4.72 -11.98 7.57
CA ASP A 173 5.36 -13.19 8.11
C ASP A 173 6.78 -12.94 8.66
N GLY A 174 7.08 -11.69 9.02
CA GLY A 174 8.46 -11.23 9.18
C GLY A 174 8.66 -10.23 10.32
N PRO A 175 9.83 -9.56 10.37
CA PRO A 175 10.14 -8.59 11.41
C PRO A 175 9.30 -7.30 11.32
N TYR A 176 9.39 -6.47 12.36
CA TYR A 176 9.08 -5.04 12.19
C TYR A 176 10.26 -4.35 11.53
N ARG A 177 10.03 -3.52 10.52
CA ARG A 177 11.07 -2.68 9.91
C ARG A 177 10.86 -1.24 10.34
N LEU A 178 11.89 -0.66 10.92
CA LEU A 178 11.89 0.72 11.37
C LEU A 178 12.62 1.59 10.36
N THR A 179 12.14 2.80 10.14
CA THR A 179 12.83 3.84 9.37
C THR A 179 12.82 5.16 10.13
N GLY A 180 13.63 6.13 9.70
CA GLY A 180 13.60 7.49 10.23
C GLY A 180 14.25 7.69 11.59
N ASN A 181 15.28 6.90 11.92
CA ASN A 181 16.14 7.13 13.10
C ASN A 181 15.41 7.07 14.44
N ILE A 182 14.48 6.12 14.55
CA ILE A 182 13.76 5.79 15.79
C ILE A 182 14.75 5.19 16.80
N LYS A 183 14.81 5.75 18.01
CA LYS A 183 15.72 5.29 19.07
C LYS A 183 15.19 4.06 19.78
N LEU A 184 16.05 3.08 19.99
CA LEU A 184 15.73 1.89 20.79
C LEU A 184 16.31 2.06 22.20
N VAL A 185 15.45 1.99 23.20
CA VAL A 185 15.83 2.10 24.61
C VAL A 185 15.26 0.94 25.41
N ASP A 186 15.89 0.58 26.53
CA ASP A 186 15.30 -0.34 27.51
C ASP A 186 14.29 0.38 28.43
N GLU A 187 13.79 -0.35 29.42
CA GLU A 187 12.78 0.13 30.39
C GLU A 187 13.28 1.27 31.27
N ASP A 188 14.60 1.35 31.47
CA ASP A 188 15.28 2.39 32.25
C ASP A 188 15.66 3.59 31.37
N GLY A 189 15.40 3.53 30.06
CA GLY A 189 15.70 4.57 29.09
C GLY A 189 17.12 4.53 28.55
N VAL A 190 17.88 3.47 28.82
CA VAL A 190 19.25 3.28 28.31
C VAL A 190 19.19 2.81 26.86
N ALA A 191 20.01 3.40 25.99
CA ALA A 191 20.06 3.03 24.58
C ALA A 191 20.51 1.57 24.39
N ILE A 192 19.79 0.82 23.54
CA ILE A 192 20.16 -0.54 23.18
C ILE A 192 21.40 -0.52 22.28
N VAL A 193 22.45 -1.21 22.70
CA VAL A 193 23.69 -1.33 21.93
C VAL A 193 23.44 -2.11 20.64
N GLN A 194 23.77 -1.47 19.52
CA GLN A 194 23.79 -2.05 18.18
C GLN A 194 25.21 -2.52 17.83
N ASN A 195 25.29 -3.45 16.89
CA ASN A 195 26.55 -3.98 16.36
C ASN A 195 27.30 -2.92 15.51
N ALA A 196 28.58 -3.16 15.28
CA ALA A 196 29.42 -2.25 14.49
C ALA A 196 28.89 -2.06 13.06
N GLY A 197 28.80 -0.81 12.60
CA GLY A 197 28.32 -0.47 11.25
C GLY A 197 26.80 -0.56 11.08
N ALA A 198 26.03 -0.67 12.17
CA ALA A 198 24.57 -0.59 12.11
C ALA A 198 24.10 0.77 11.60
N SER A 199 23.14 0.75 10.67
CA SER A 199 22.42 1.96 10.27
C SER A 199 21.76 2.62 11.49
N HIS A 200 21.87 3.94 11.58
CA HIS A 200 21.11 4.72 12.54
C HIS A 200 19.70 4.99 12.05
N GLU A 201 19.45 4.80 10.76
CA GLU A 201 18.25 5.24 10.08
C GLU A 201 17.19 4.15 10.02
N HIS A 202 17.58 2.90 9.78
CA HIS A 202 16.66 1.76 9.71
C HIS A 202 17.18 0.51 10.39
N VAL A 203 16.25 -0.28 10.93
CA VAL A 203 16.58 -1.53 11.63
C VAL A 203 15.42 -2.51 11.58
N SER A 204 15.72 -3.80 11.64
CA SER A 204 14.71 -4.87 11.69
C SER A 204 14.60 -5.48 13.09
N LEU A 205 13.43 -5.38 13.72
CA LEU A 205 13.13 -5.96 15.04
C LEU A 205 12.43 -7.31 14.92
N CYS A 206 12.81 -8.25 15.79
CA CYS A 206 12.21 -9.58 15.81
C CYS A 206 10.75 -9.55 16.25
N ARG A 207 9.89 -10.19 15.46
CA ARG A 207 8.46 -10.35 15.75
C ARG A 207 8.05 -11.79 16.09
N CYS A 208 8.83 -12.77 15.65
CA CYS A 208 8.54 -14.20 15.78
C CYS A 208 8.92 -14.82 17.13
N GLY A 209 9.56 -14.06 18.03
CA GLY A 209 10.08 -14.56 19.31
C GLY A 209 11.30 -15.46 19.25
N SER A 210 11.73 -15.90 18.06
CA SER A 210 12.77 -16.93 17.89
C SER A 210 14.12 -16.42 17.39
N SER A 211 14.30 -15.10 17.24
CA SER A 211 15.57 -14.53 16.79
C SER A 211 16.74 -14.93 17.71
N LEU A 212 17.90 -15.20 17.13
CA LEU A 212 19.13 -15.44 17.88
C LEU A 212 19.75 -14.14 18.39
N ASN A 213 19.45 -13.00 17.77
CA ASN A 213 20.03 -11.69 18.08
C ASN A 213 19.01 -10.68 18.64
N LYS A 214 18.10 -11.13 19.52
CA LYS A 214 17.08 -10.26 20.13
C LYS A 214 17.68 -8.97 20.73
N PRO A 215 17.02 -7.80 20.57
CA PRO A 215 15.71 -7.57 19.94
C PRO A 215 15.72 -7.53 18.40
N PHE A 216 16.88 -7.63 17.76
CA PHE A 216 17.01 -7.57 16.31
C PHE A 216 16.58 -8.88 15.64
N CYS A 217 16.14 -8.80 14.39
CA CYS A 217 15.80 -9.99 13.60
C CYS A 217 17.06 -10.66 13.08
N SER A 218 17.18 -11.99 13.27
CA SER A 218 18.27 -12.80 12.73
C SER A 218 17.81 -13.74 11.60
N GLY A 219 16.66 -13.48 10.97
CA GLY A 219 16.09 -14.36 9.93
C GLY A 219 15.36 -15.62 10.43
N MET A 220 15.42 -15.96 11.72
CA MET A 220 14.82 -17.19 12.28
C MET A 220 13.31 -17.35 12.05
N HIS A 221 12.59 -16.28 11.64
CA HIS A 221 11.18 -16.36 11.29
C HIS A 221 10.91 -17.33 10.14
N TRP A 222 11.85 -17.48 9.20
CA TRP A 222 11.79 -18.51 8.16
C TRP A 222 11.88 -19.92 8.73
N ASN A 223 12.83 -20.17 9.64
CA ASN A 223 13.08 -21.50 10.21
C ASN A 223 11.94 -21.98 11.12
N VAL A 224 11.23 -21.06 11.76
CA VAL A 224 10.10 -21.38 12.65
C VAL A 224 8.75 -21.21 11.96
N GLU A 225 8.74 -21.00 10.63
CA GLU A 225 7.53 -20.84 9.81
C GLU A 225 6.55 -19.85 10.46
N PHE A 226 7.08 -18.69 10.83
CA PHE A 226 6.28 -17.66 11.48
C PHE A 226 5.32 -17.06 10.47
N HIS A 227 4.02 -17.15 10.75
CA HIS A 227 2.98 -16.57 9.90
C HIS A 227 2.13 -15.56 10.66
N ASP A 228 1.72 -14.52 9.93
CA ASP A 228 0.61 -13.68 10.29
C ASP A 228 -0.72 -14.46 10.27
N PRO A 229 -1.75 -13.97 10.99
CA PRO A 229 -3.09 -14.51 10.83
C PRO A 229 -3.49 -14.45 9.35
N LEU A 230 -3.81 -15.60 8.78
CA LEU A 230 -4.26 -15.67 7.39
C LEU A 230 -5.60 -14.93 7.27
N PRO A 231 -5.79 -14.12 6.21
CA PRO A 231 -7.13 -13.74 5.78
C PRO A 231 -7.97 -14.99 5.53
N ASP A 232 -9.30 -14.84 5.52
CA ASP A 232 -10.21 -15.91 5.09
C ASP A 232 -9.68 -16.57 3.81
N PRO A 233 -9.36 -17.88 3.82
CA PRO A 233 -8.75 -18.57 2.68
C PRO A 233 -9.67 -18.63 1.46
N LEU A 234 -10.97 -18.34 1.62
CA LEU A 234 -11.93 -18.22 0.53
C LEU A 234 -12.01 -16.81 -0.05
N ARG A 235 -11.29 -15.83 0.53
CA ARG A 235 -11.29 -14.45 0.06
C ARG A 235 -10.37 -14.31 -1.15
N GLU A 236 -10.93 -13.83 -2.26
CA GLU A 236 -10.16 -13.38 -3.40
C GLU A 236 -9.38 -12.09 -3.04
N PRO A 237 -8.05 -12.03 -3.25
CA PRO A 237 -7.27 -10.82 -2.99
C PRO A 237 -7.67 -9.71 -3.96
N THR A 238 -7.48 -8.45 -3.58
CA THR A 238 -7.60 -7.34 -4.55
C THR A 238 -6.39 -7.32 -5.48
N LEU A 239 -6.50 -6.62 -6.62
CA LEU A 239 -5.34 -6.36 -7.48
C LEU A 239 -4.25 -5.57 -6.75
N PHE A 240 -4.63 -4.70 -5.81
CA PHE A 240 -3.69 -3.96 -4.96
C PHE A 240 -2.90 -4.89 -4.04
N GLU A 241 -3.58 -5.81 -3.36
CA GLU A 241 -2.94 -6.79 -2.49
C GLU A 241 -2.02 -7.71 -3.28
N TRP A 242 -2.48 -8.19 -4.44
CA TRP A 242 -1.71 -9.08 -5.30
C TRP A 242 -0.48 -8.38 -5.89
N ALA A 243 -0.60 -7.12 -6.30
CA ALA A 243 0.51 -6.32 -6.82
C ALA A 243 1.63 -6.08 -5.78
N GLY A 244 1.38 -6.32 -4.48
CA GLY A 244 2.32 -6.00 -3.40
C GLY A 244 2.05 -4.64 -2.74
N GLY A 245 0.84 -4.10 -2.90
CA GLY A 245 0.37 -2.89 -2.23
C GLY A 245 1.00 -1.60 -2.76
N TYR A 246 0.92 -0.55 -1.94
CA TYR A 246 1.42 0.77 -2.28
C TYR A 246 2.94 0.79 -2.53
N PRO A 247 3.79 0.10 -1.74
CA PRO A 247 5.23 0.10 -1.96
C PRO A 247 5.63 -0.44 -3.34
N ALA A 248 5.00 -1.52 -3.81
CA ALA A 248 5.30 -2.10 -5.12
C ALA A 248 4.86 -1.18 -6.27
N LEU A 249 3.66 -0.60 -6.17
CA LEU A 249 3.16 0.38 -7.15
C LEU A 249 4.01 1.65 -7.16
N LEU A 250 4.53 2.09 -6.00
CA LEU A 250 5.43 3.23 -5.91
C LEU A 250 6.80 2.95 -6.54
N ASP A 251 7.38 1.77 -6.30
CA ASP A 251 8.63 1.38 -6.95
C ASP A 251 8.46 1.35 -8.49
N MET A 252 7.33 0.81 -8.97
CA MET A 252 6.97 0.84 -10.39
C MET A 252 6.85 2.26 -10.96
N THR A 253 6.07 3.16 -10.33
CA THR A 253 5.90 4.52 -10.85
C THR A 253 7.20 5.32 -10.77
N ARG A 254 8.04 5.08 -9.75
CA ARG A 254 9.37 5.69 -9.68
C ARG A 254 10.25 5.27 -10.82
N ILE A 255 10.31 3.97 -11.16
CA ILE A 255 11.06 3.49 -12.33
C ILE A 255 10.54 4.15 -13.61
N PHE A 256 9.22 4.20 -13.78
CA PHE A 256 8.60 4.84 -14.94
C PHE A 256 9.06 6.30 -15.11
N TYR A 257 8.94 7.11 -14.07
CA TYR A 257 9.23 8.54 -14.12
C TYR A 257 10.72 8.89 -14.06
N SER A 258 11.56 8.05 -13.47
CA SER A 258 13.00 8.34 -13.32
C SER A 258 13.84 7.79 -14.47
N ARG A 259 13.42 6.67 -15.08
CA ARG A 259 14.16 5.98 -16.14
C ARG A 259 13.55 6.25 -17.51
N TYR A 260 12.29 5.87 -17.71
CA TYR A 260 11.69 5.82 -19.04
C TYR A 260 11.24 7.20 -19.54
N VAL A 261 10.56 7.99 -18.71
CA VAL A 261 10.03 9.31 -19.11
C VAL A 261 11.13 10.30 -19.56
N PRO A 262 12.24 10.48 -18.84
CA PRO A 262 13.25 11.48 -19.21
C PRO A 262 14.02 11.14 -20.49
N GLU A 263 14.13 9.84 -20.81
CA GLU A 263 14.85 9.35 -21.99
C GLU A 263 14.01 9.42 -23.28
N ASP A 264 12.68 9.53 -23.17
CA ASP A 264 11.78 9.49 -24.32
C ASP A 264 11.44 10.90 -24.88
N PRO A 265 11.68 11.17 -26.18
CA PRO A 265 11.48 12.49 -26.76
C PRO A 265 10.00 12.91 -26.89
N LEU A 266 9.04 11.98 -26.81
CA LEU A 266 7.61 12.27 -26.90
C LEU A 266 6.95 12.40 -25.53
N LEU A 267 7.43 11.66 -24.53
CA LEU A 267 6.92 11.73 -23.16
C LEU A 267 7.64 12.75 -22.28
N GLY A 268 8.97 12.89 -22.41
CA GLY A 268 9.77 13.81 -21.60
C GLY A 268 9.18 15.22 -21.53
N PRO A 269 8.84 15.86 -22.68
CA PRO A 269 8.23 17.19 -22.68
C PRO A 269 6.86 17.26 -21.96
N LEU A 270 6.06 16.18 -21.98
CA LEU A 270 4.74 16.15 -21.35
C LEU A 270 4.82 16.23 -19.81
N PHE A 271 5.92 15.71 -19.26
CA PHE A 271 6.16 15.63 -17.81
C PHE A 271 7.27 16.57 -17.31
N ALA A 272 7.81 17.45 -18.16
CA ALA A 272 8.93 18.32 -17.81
C ALA A 272 8.68 19.22 -16.58
N GLU A 273 7.43 19.61 -16.35
CA GLU A 273 6.99 20.46 -15.22
C GLU A 273 6.27 19.66 -14.11
N MET A 274 6.42 18.33 -14.10
CA MET A 274 5.77 17.52 -13.06
C MET A 274 6.33 17.83 -11.67
N SER A 275 5.47 17.76 -10.67
CA SER A 275 5.88 17.86 -9.27
C SER A 275 6.81 16.70 -8.89
N PRO A 276 7.82 16.89 -8.02
CA PRO A 276 8.71 15.81 -7.59
C PRO A 276 7.99 14.61 -6.95
N ASP A 277 6.82 14.84 -6.35
CA ASP A 277 5.97 13.80 -5.75
C ASP A 277 4.95 13.18 -6.74
N HIS A 278 5.11 13.40 -8.04
CA HIS A 278 4.22 12.84 -9.05
C HIS A 278 4.19 11.29 -9.06
N PRO A 279 5.31 10.55 -8.89
CA PRO A 279 5.29 9.09 -8.77
C PRO A 279 4.41 8.60 -7.62
N GLU A 280 4.46 9.26 -6.46
CA GLU A 280 3.65 8.98 -5.28
C GLU A 280 2.15 9.20 -5.55
N ARG A 281 1.81 10.26 -6.28
CA ARG A 281 0.43 10.55 -6.68
C ARG A 281 -0.14 9.46 -7.59
N VAL A 282 0.63 9.02 -8.59
CA VAL A 282 0.16 7.96 -9.50
C VAL A 282 0.08 6.61 -8.79
N ALA A 283 1.02 6.30 -7.90
CA ALA A 283 0.96 5.09 -7.08
C ALA A 283 -0.26 5.09 -6.16
N ALA A 284 -0.57 6.22 -5.52
CA ALA A 284 -1.77 6.37 -4.70
C ALA A 284 -3.06 6.21 -5.52
N TRP A 285 -3.08 6.74 -6.75
CA TRP A 285 -4.21 6.59 -7.67
C TRP A 285 -4.43 5.12 -8.03
N LEU A 286 -3.39 4.43 -8.51
CA LEU A 286 -3.46 3.02 -8.86
C LEU A 286 -3.84 2.15 -7.65
N SER A 287 -3.34 2.49 -6.46
CA SER A 287 -3.67 1.78 -5.23
C SER A 287 -5.17 1.83 -4.95
N GLU A 288 -5.78 3.02 -5.00
CA GLU A 288 -7.22 3.17 -4.78
C GLU A 288 -8.03 2.48 -5.89
N VAL A 289 -7.58 2.56 -7.14
CA VAL A 289 -8.26 1.90 -8.25
C VAL A 289 -8.27 0.38 -8.11
N PHE A 290 -7.13 -0.21 -7.74
CA PHE A 290 -6.95 -1.66 -7.63
C PHE A 290 -7.53 -2.28 -6.34
N GLY A 291 -8.43 -1.56 -5.66
CA GLY A 291 -9.14 -2.06 -4.48
C GLY A 291 -8.41 -1.81 -3.16
N GLY A 292 -7.33 -1.01 -3.17
CA GLY A 292 -6.66 -0.54 -1.96
C GLY A 292 -7.40 0.59 -1.23
N PRO A 293 -6.77 1.16 -0.18
CA PRO A 293 -7.32 2.28 0.57
C PRO A 293 -7.46 3.55 -0.28
N ARG A 294 -8.24 4.52 0.19
CA ARG A 294 -8.56 5.78 -0.51
C ARG A 294 -7.42 6.81 -0.48
N LEU A 295 -6.19 6.35 -0.69
CA LEU A 295 -4.97 7.15 -0.54
C LEU A 295 -4.98 8.38 -1.45
N TYR A 296 -5.46 8.23 -2.68
CA TYR A 296 -5.49 9.35 -3.62
C TYR A 296 -6.57 10.34 -3.27
N THR A 297 -7.78 9.84 -3.00
CA THR A 297 -8.90 10.70 -2.64
C THR A 297 -8.63 11.50 -1.38
N GLU A 298 -8.09 10.88 -0.34
CA GLU A 298 -7.81 11.53 0.95
C GLU A 298 -6.66 12.54 0.86
N ARG A 299 -5.60 12.25 0.09
CA ARG A 299 -4.40 13.11 0.03
C ARG A 299 -4.46 14.17 -1.07
N TYR A 300 -5.12 13.87 -2.19
CA TYR A 300 -5.05 14.68 -3.40
C TYR A 300 -6.42 15.14 -3.93
N GLY A 301 -7.54 14.68 -3.37
CA GLY A 301 -8.87 15.19 -3.70
C GLY A 301 -9.60 14.45 -4.83
N GLY A 302 -9.18 13.22 -5.13
CA GLY A 302 -9.98 12.26 -5.91
C GLY A 302 -10.05 12.56 -7.40
N TYR A 303 -11.01 11.93 -8.09
CA TYR A 303 -11.18 11.97 -9.55
C TYR A 303 -11.16 13.39 -10.14
N ARG A 304 -11.82 14.36 -9.48
CA ARG A 304 -11.85 15.76 -9.93
C ARG A 304 -10.45 16.36 -10.04
N ARG A 305 -9.58 16.10 -9.05
CA ARG A 305 -8.19 16.57 -9.10
C ARG A 305 -7.44 15.90 -10.24
N MET A 306 -7.59 14.59 -10.41
CA MET A 306 -6.89 13.82 -11.43
C MET A 306 -7.17 14.38 -12.83
N ILE A 307 -8.44 14.60 -13.19
CA ILE A 307 -8.79 15.18 -14.49
C ILE A 307 -8.20 16.58 -14.65
N SER A 308 -8.23 17.40 -13.60
CA SER A 308 -7.71 18.77 -13.70
C SER A 308 -6.22 18.83 -14.06
N GLN A 309 -5.48 17.73 -13.90
CA GLN A 309 -4.08 17.62 -14.32
C GLN A 309 -3.91 17.19 -15.78
N HIS A 310 -4.97 16.68 -16.41
CA HIS A 310 -4.97 16.18 -17.80
C HIS A 310 -5.59 17.18 -18.79
N ILE A 311 -6.52 18.03 -18.35
CA ILE A 311 -7.17 19.04 -19.20
C ILE A 311 -6.13 19.94 -19.86
N GLY A 312 -6.29 20.17 -21.17
CA GLY A 312 -5.45 21.07 -21.95
C GLY A 312 -4.04 20.54 -22.24
N LYS A 313 -3.78 19.25 -22.00
CA LYS A 313 -2.51 18.60 -22.33
C LYS A 313 -2.43 18.07 -23.76
N GLU A 314 -3.55 18.00 -24.48
CA GLU A 314 -3.63 17.54 -25.88
C GLU A 314 -2.83 16.25 -26.14
N ILE A 315 -3.04 15.24 -25.30
CA ILE A 315 -2.28 14.00 -25.32
C ILE A 315 -2.57 13.27 -26.65
N ARG A 316 -1.51 13.00 -27.42
CA ARG A 316 -1.64 12.37 -28.74
C ARG A 316 -1.66 10.83 -28.66
N PRO A 317 -2.26 10.13 -29.66
CA PRO A 317 -2.34 8.67 -29.65
C PRO A 317 -0.99 7.96 -29.52
N GLU A 318 0.07 8.48 -30.15
CA GLU A 318 1.42 7.93 -30.05
C GLU A 318 2.03 8.11 -28.65
N GLN A 319 1.79 9.24 -27.99
CA GLN A 319 2.22 9.47 -26.60
C GLN A 319 1.51 8.50 -25.65
N ARG A 320 0.20 8.31 -25.84
CA ARG A 320 -0.58 7.33 -25.06
C ARG A 320 -0.04 5.91 -25.22
N ALA A 321 0.27 5.49 -26.44
CA ALA A 321 0.78 4.14 -26.71
C ALA A 321 2.15 3.91 -26.06
N LEU A 322 3.05 4.88 -26.12
CA LEU A 322 4.35 4.82 -25.44
C LEU A 322 4.19 4.79 -23.93
N TRP A 323 3.32 5.64 -23.38
CA TRP A 323 3.03 5.67 -21.95
C TRP A 323 2.57 4.30 -21.44
N ALA A 324 1.61 3.67 -22.12
CA ALA A 324 1.11 2.35 -21.76
C ALA A 324 2.21 1.28 -21.82
N THR A 325 3.05 1.32 -22.87
CA THR A 325 4.17 0.39 -23.06
C THR A 325 5.18 0.48 -21.92
N TYR A 326 5.63 1.70 -21.57
CA TYR A 326 6.60 1.88 -20.51
C TYR A 326 6.04 1.61 -19.12
N MET A 327 4.75 1.82 -18.89
CA MET A 327 4.11 1.38 -17.63
C MET A 327 4.19 -0.15 -17.47
N MET A 328 4.02 -0.91 -18.55
CA MET A 328 4.16 -2.38 -18.53
C MET A 328 5.61 -2.79 -18.29
N GLN A 329 6.57 -2.17 -18.97
CA GLN A 329 8.01 -2.44 -18.73
C GLN A 329 8.43 -2.07 -17.30
N SER A 330 7.92 -0.96 -16.76
CA SER A 330 8.19 -0.55 -15.39
C SER A 330 7.62 -1.53 -14.38
N ALA A 331 6.49 -2.17 -14.68
CA ALA A 331 5.92 -3.23 -13.84
C ALA A 331 6.84 -4.46 -13.79
N ASP A 332 7.46 -4.83 -14.91
CA ASP A 332 8.44 -5.91 -14.98
C ASP A 332 9.72 -5.57 -14.22
N ASP A 333 10.28 -4.38 -14.45
CA ASP A 333 11.48 -3.88 -13.76
C ASP A 333 11.28 -3.77 -12.23
N ALA A 334 10.06 -3.42 -11.80
CA ALA A 334 9.70 -3.36 -10.38
C ALA A 334 9.45 -4.74 -9.76
N GLY A 335 9.38 -5.80 -10.57
CA GLY A 335 9.11 -7.16 -10.10
C GLY A 335 7.65 -7.39 -9.70
N LEU A 336 6.69 -6.68 -10.31
CA LEU A 336 5.27 -6.97 -10.10
C LEU A 336 4.95 -8.40 -10.60
N PRO A 337 3.93 -9.06 -10.02
CA PRO A 337 3.54 -10.42 -10.41
C PRO A 337 3.36 -10.57 -11.91
N SER A 338 3.87 -11.64 -12.51
CA SER A 338 3.83 -11.90 -13.96
C SER A 338 2.83 -12.98 -14.37
N ASP A 339 1.97 -13.42 -13.44
CA ASP A 339 0.92 -14.38 -13.73
C ASP A 339 -0.09 -13.82 -14.78
N PRO A 340 -0.59 -14.67 -15.70
CA PRO A 340 -1.47 -14.23 -16.78
C PRO A 340 -2.73 -13.49 -16.28
N GLU A 341 -3.29 -13.93 -15.17
CA GLU A 341 -4.51 -13.40 -14.57
C GLU A 341 -4.31 -11.93 -14.14
N PHE A 342 -3.27 -11.66 -13.35
CA PHE A 342 -2.94 -10.31 -12.93
C PHE A 342 -2.56 -9.43 -14.11
N ARG A 343 -1.74 -9.95 -15.03
CA ARG A 343 -1.24 -9.18 -16.18
C ARG A 343 -2.36 -8.79 -17.13
N ALA A 344 -3.33 -9.67 -17.37
CA ALA A 344 -4.51 -9.34 -18.16
C ALA A 344 -5.31 -8.19 -17.53
N ALA A 345 -5.59 -8.28 -16.22
CA ALA A 345 -6.35 -7.25 -15.51
C ALA A 345 -5.61 -5.90 -15.45
N PHE A 346 -4.31 -5.91 -15.18
CA PHE A 346 -3.46 -4.73 -15.13
C PHE A 346 -3.36 -4.02 -16.49
N VAL A 347 -3.03 -4.76 -17.55
CA VAL A 347 -2.92 -4.21 -18.91
C VAL A 347 -4.26 -3.63 -19.38
N ALA A 348 -5.37 -4.32 -19.10
CA ALA A 348 -6.70 -3.83 -19.45
C ALA A 348 -7.01 -2.48 -18.79
N TYR A 349 -6.63 -2.29 -17.52
CA TYR A 349 -6.80 -1.00 -16.84
C TYR A 349 -5.93 0.10 -17.46
N ILE A 350 -4.64 -0.17 -17.66
CA ILE A 350 -3.69 0.81 -18.22
C ILE A 350 -4.16 1.25 -19.62
N GLU A 351 -4.62 0.32 -20.44
CA GLU A 351 -5.19 0.60 -21.76
C GLU A 351 -6.48 1.42 -21.65
N TRP A 352 -7.42 1.01 -20.79
CA TRP A 352 -8.69 1.71 -20.58
C TRP A 352 -8.50 3.13 -20.04
N GLY A 353 -7.69 3.30 -18.99
CA GLY A 353 -7.44 4.57 -18.31
C GLY A 353 -6.67 5.56 -19.19
N SER A 354 -5.67 5.09 -19.94
CA SER A 354 -4.91 5.97 -20.84
C SER A 354 -5.75 6.54 -21.99
N ARG A 355 -6.77 5.82 -22.47
CA ARG A 355 -7.74 6.35 -23.46
C ARG A 355 -8.61 7.45 -22.88
N ILE A 356 -9.02 7.32 -21.62
CA ILE A 356 -9.77 8.36 -20.89
C ILE A 356 -8.90 9.61 -20.70
N ALA A 357 -7.61 9.43 -20.41
CA ALA A 357 -6.67 10.55 -20.32
C ALA A 357 -6.57 11.34 -21.64
N VAL A 358 -6.51 10.65 -22.79
CA VAL A 358 -6.55 11.29 -24.12
C VAL A 358 -7.85 12.08 -24.31
N GLU A 359 -9.01 11.46 -24.07
CA GLU A 359 -10.31 12.12 -24.24
C GLU A 359 -10.44 13.36 -23.37
N ASN A 360 -10.02 13.30 -22.10
CA ASN A 360 -10.09 14.41 -21.16
C ASN A 360 -9.04 15.51 -21.40
N SER A 361 -8.02 15.24 -22.22
CA SER A 361 -6.95 16.20 -22.50
C SER A 361 -7.26 17.17 -23.63
N GLY A 362 -8.29 16.87 -24.44
CA GLY A 362 -8.72 17.71 -25.55
C GLY A 362 -9.24 19.08 -25.08
N THR A 363 -9.08 20.09 -25.93
CA THR A 363 -9.51 21.48 -25.68
C THR A 363 -11.02 21.63 -25.49
N ASP A 364 -11.81 20.81 -26.20
CA ASP A 364 -13.28 20.81 -26.13
C ASP A 364 -13.84 19.74 -25.17
N ALA A 365 -12.99 19.05 -24.42
CA ALA A 365 -13.41 17.95 -23.55
C ALA A 365 -14.35 18.44 -22.44
N LYS A 366 -15.48 17.74 -22.26
CA LYS A 366 -16.45 18.02 -21.18
C LYS A 366 -16.54 16.81 -20.25
N PRO A 367 -15.52 16.59 -19.39
CA PRO A 367 -15.52 15.47 -18.47
C PRO A 367 -16.73 15.57 -17.51
N PRO A 368 -17.44 14.45 -17.24
CA PRO A 368 -18.56 14.44 -16.31
C PRO A 368 -18.15 14.96 -14.93
N PRO A 369 -18.92 15.89 -14.33
CA PRO A 369 -18.62 16.39 -12.99
C PRO A 369 -18.83 15.29 -11.95
N ASN A 370 -17.97 15.24 -10.93
CA ASN A 370 -18.12 14.42 -9.72
C ASN A 370 -18.18 12.89 -9.89
N MET A 371 -17.53 12.33 -10.91
CA MET A 371 -17.35 10.87 -10.98
C MET A 371 -16.48 10.35 -9.82
N PRO A 372 -16.78 9.15 -9.28
CA PRO A 372 -15.92 8.52 -8.28
C PRO A 372 -14.61 8.03 -8.90
N VAL A 373 -13.60 7.79 -8.05
CA VAL A 373 -12.41 7.04 -8.49
C VAL A 373 -12.86 5.64 -8.93
N PRO A 374 -12.47 5.17 -10.13
CA PRO A 374 -12.92 3.88 -10.62
C PRO A 374 -12.37 2.76 -9.73
N ARG A 375 -13.15 1.70 -9.54
CA ARG A 375 -12.69 0.45 -8.91
C ARG A 375 -12.50 -0.60 -9.99
N TRP A 376 -11.33 -1.21 -10.03
CA TRP A 376 -10.94 -2.20 -11.03
C TRP A 376 -10.68 -3.56 -10.37
N TRP A 377 -11.22 -4.63 -10.95
CA TRP A 377 -11.18 -5.99 -10.42
C TRP A 377 -10.65 -6.99 -11.45
N TRP A 378 -10.38 -8.23 -11.03
CA TRP A 378 -9.81 -9.32 -11.85
C TRP A 378 -10.57 -9.59 -13.15
N VAL A 379 -11.90 -9.66 -13.03
CA VAL A 379 -12.79 -9.82 -14.19
C VAL A 379 -13.32 -8.45 -14.59
N CYS A 380 -12.97 -8.02 -15.79
CA CYS A 380 -13.31 -6.70 -16.30
C CYS A 380 -14.82 -6.60 -16.55
N ASN A 381 -15.54 -5.79 -15.77
CA ASN A 381 -16.90 -5.35 -16.10
C ASN A 381 -16.88 -4.17 -17.11
N ALA A 382 -15.80 -4.04 -17.90
CA ALA A 382 -15.57 -2.97 -18.87
C ALA A 382 -16.27 -3.27 -20.22
N THR A 383 -17.57 -3.52 -20.17
CA THR A 383 -18.38 -3.76 -21.36
C THR A 383 -18.52 -2.49 -22.21
N PRO A 384 -18.80 -2.58 -23.53
CA PRO A 384 -19.12 -1.40 -24.33
C PRO A 384 -20.20 -0.54 -23.66
N GLY A 385 -19.94 0.76 -23.52
CA GLY A 385 -20.85 1.70 -22.85
C GLY A 385 -20.72 1.78 -21.32
N ALA A 386 -19.90 0.94 -20.66
CA ALA A 386 -19.65 1.03 -19.22
C ALA A 386 -18.91 2.32 -18.80
N ARG A 387 -18.39 3.09 -19.77
CA ARG A 387 -17.76 4.40 -19.54
C ARG A 387 -18.61 5.52 -20.16
N PRO A 388 -18.93 6.60 -19.42
CA PRO A 388 -19.36 7.86 -20.00
C PRO A 388 -18.18 8.48 -20.79
N SER A 389 -18.43 8.94 -22.01
CA SER A 389 -17.40 9.58 -22.86
C SER A 389 -17.36 11.09 -22.60
N ALA A 390 -16.17 11.67 -22.49
CA ALA A 390 -16.01 13.13 -22.39
C ALA A 390 -16.28 13.86 -23.72
N MET A 391 -16.42 13.10 -24.82
CA MET A 391 -16.63 13.58 -26.18
C MET A 391 -18.08 13.42 -26.66
N THR A 392 -18.95 12.73 -25.91
CA THR A 392 -20.37 12.62 -26.27
C THR A 392 -21.08 13.93 -25.97
N ALA A 393 -21.68 14.56 -26.99
CA ALA A 393 -22.66 15.62 -26.81
C ALA A 393 -23.84 15.09 -25.99
N ASP A 394 -24.29 15.86 -24.98
CA ASP A 394 -25.35 15.55 -24.01
C ASP A 394 -26.32 14.46 -24.51
N ALA A 395 -25.93 13.20 -24.31
CA ALA A 395 -26.89 12.12 -24.37
C ALA A 395 -27.85 12.41 -23.21
N PRO A 396 -29.17 12.50 -23.44
CA PRO A 396 -30.09 12.72 -22.34
C PRO A 396 -29.76 11.66 -21.30
N ALA A 397 -29.42 12.11 -20.08
CA ALA A 397 -29.09 11.24 -18.97
C ALA A 397 -30.06 10.06 -19.04
N ALA A 398 -29.55 8.87 -19.36
CA ALA A 398 -30.37 7.68 -19.48
C ALA A 398 -31.15 7.63 -18.17
N GLY A 399 -32.47 7.86 -18.28
CA GLY A 399 -33.24 8.52 -17.23
C GLY A 399 -32.88 7.98 -15.85
N GLU A 400 -32.60 8.88 -14.92
CA GLU A 400 -32.98 8.61 -13.54
C GLU A 400 -34.46 8.23 -13.60
N VAL A 401 -34.73 6.93 -13.60
CA VAL A 401 -36.05 6.43 -13.33
C VAL A 401 -36.26 6.81 -11.88
N SER A 402 -36.84 7.99 -11.67
CA SER A 402 -37.41 8.41 -10.41
C SER A 402 -38.43 7.33 -10.07
N ALA A 403 -38.02 6.37 -9.24
CA ALA A 403 -38.93 5.41 -8.66
C ALA A 403 -39.98 6.27 -7.94
N ALA A 404 -41.24 6.22 -8.40
CA ALA A 404 -42.32 6.92 -7.75
C ALA A 404 -42.28 6.53 -6.27
N LEU A 405 -41.99 7.48 -5.38
CA LEU A 405 -41.89 7.18 -3.96
C LEU A 405 -43.32 7.03 -3.42
N PRO A 406 -43.72 5.84 -2.96
CA PRO A 406 -45.02 5.67 -2.32
C PRO A 406 -45.09 6.52 -1.05
N GLY A 407 -46.29 7.01 -0.71
CA GLY A 407 -46.50 7.78 0.51
C GLY A 407 -46.05 7.03 1.79
N PRO A 408 -45.93 7.72 2.94
CA PRO A 408 -45.48 7.11 4.20
C PRO A 408 -46.30 5.88 4.61
N ASP A 409 -47.61 5.90 4.33
CA ASP A 409 -48.58 4.86 4.70
C ASP A 409 -49.06 4.01 3.52
N GLU A 410 -48.43 4.15 2.34
CA GLU A 410 -48.82 3.44 1.13
C GLU A 410 -48.02 2.13 0.96
N ALA A 411 -48.73 1.07 0.57
CA ALA A 411 -48.15 -0.25 0.36
C ALA A 411 -47.11 -0.21 -0.79
N VAL A 412 -45.91 -0.69 -0.50
CA VAL A 412 -44.84 -0.75 -1.51
C VAL A 412 -45.12 -1.93 -2.44
N GLN A 413 -45.42 -1.66 -3.72
CA GLN A 413 -45.53 -2.69 -4.75
C GLN A 413 -44.20 -2.97 -5.46
N PHE A 414 -43.92 -4.25 -5.77
CA PHE A 414 -42.66 -4.65 -6.39
C PHE A 414 -42.46 -4.00 -7.76
N GLU A 415 -43.41 -4.18 -8.67
CA GLU A 415 -43.30 -3.70 -10.07
C GLU A 415 -43.12 -2.18 -10.17
N GLN A 416 -43.81 -1.43 -9.32
CA GLN A 416 -43.84 0.03 -9.38
C GLN A 416 -42.68 0.68 -8.59
N HIS A 417 -42.27 0.09 -7.46
CA HIS A 417 -41.38 0.75 -6.52
C HIS A 417 -40.05 0.03 -6.29
N ILE A 418 -39.99 -1.29 -6.48
CA ILE A 418 -38.79 -2.09 -6.18
C ILE A 418 -38.02 -2.47 -7.44
N ARG A 419 -38.72 -2.98 -8.47
CA ARG A 419 -38.10 -3.35 -9.74
C ARG A 419 -37.28 -2.20 -10.35
N PRO A 420 -37.74 -0.93 -10.35
CA PRO A 420 -36.95 0.19 -10.89
C PRO A 420 -35.68 0.52 -10.10
N LEU A 421 -35.55 0.05 -8.85
CA LEU A 421 -34.34 0.28 -8.05
C LEU A 421 -33.15 -0.55 -8.55
N PHE A 422 -33.41 -1.69 -9.20
CA PHE A 422 -32.40 -2.55 -9.78
C PHE A 422 -32.13 -2.16 -11.23
N ARG A 423 -30.90 -1.71 -11.52
CA ARG A 423 -30.48 -1.31 -12.87
C ARG A 423 -30.29 -2.56 -13.75
N PRO A 424 -30.32 -2.41 -15.10
CA PRO A 424 -30.01 -3.52 -16.01
C PRO A 424 -28.67 -4.20 -15.69
N MET A 425 -27.65 -3.43 -15.30
CA MET A 425 -26.35 -3.96 -14.88
C MET A 425 -26.46 -4.81 -13.62
N ASP A 426 -27.19 -4.35 -12.59
CA ASP A 426 -27.38 -5.07 -11.32
C ASP A 426 -28.04 -6.43 -11.58
N ARG A 427 -29.08 -6.45 -12.43
CA ARG A 427 -29.76 -7.67 -12.85
C ARG A 427 -28.80 -8.60 -13.58
N ASN A 428 -28.10 -8.10 -14.60
CA ASN A 428 -27.19 -8.92 -15.40
C ASN A 428 -26.08 -9.55 -14.56
N SER A 429 -25.54 -8.81 -13.58
CA SER A 429 -24.55 -9.32 -12.65
C SER A 429 -25.09 -10.38 -11.69
N MET A 430 -26.41 -10.49 -11.50
CA MET A 430 -27.05 -11.45 -10.61
C MET A 430 -27.76 -12.60 -11.31
N LEU A 431 -27.97 -12.54 -12.63
CA LEU A 431 -28.69 -13.57 -13.40
C LEU A 431 -28.13 -14.99 -13.25
N PHE A 432 -26.85 -15.13 -12.89
CA PHE A 432 -26.24 -16.44 -12.60
C PHE A 432 -26.79 -17.09 -11.32
N ALA A 433 -27.34 -16.30 -10.40
CA ALA A 433 -27.91 -16.73 -9.13
C ALA A 433 -29.45 -16.67 -9.15
N PHE A 434 -30.02 -15.51 -9.46
CA PHE A 434 -31.47 -15.27 -9.55
C PHE A 434 -31.79 -13.94 -10.24
N ASP A 435 -33.03 -13.73 -10.70
CA ASP A 435 -33.41 -12.55 -11.46
C ASP A 435 -33.91 -11.40 -10.55
N LEU A 436 -33.18 -10.28 -10.51
CA LEU A 436 -33.56 -9.08 -9.74
C LEU A 436 -34.79 -8.34 -10.26
N TRP A 437 -35.28 -8.67 -11.46
CA TRP A 437 -36.57 -8.18 -11.97
C TRP A 437 -37.71 -9.19 -11.81
N ASN A 438 -37.47 -10.33 -11.15
CA ASN A 438 -38.49 -11.29 -10.80
C ASN A 438 -38.89 -11.15 -9.31
N GLU A 439 -40.16 -10.85 -9.04
CA GLU A 439 -40.65 -10.63 -7.67
C GLU A 439 -40.46 -11.85 -6.76
N SER A 440 -40.63 -13.06 -7.29
CA SER A 440 -40.51 -14.30 -6.52
C SER A 440 -39.08 -14.52 -6.06
N ASP A 441 -38.12 -14.32 -6.96
CA ASP A 441 -36.69 -14.43 -6.68
C ASP A 441 -36.24 -13.40 -5.66
N VAL A 442 -36.58 -12.12 -5.89
CA VAL A 442 -36.21 -11.04 -4.95
C VAL A 442 -36.87 -11.26 -3.58
N SER A 443 -38.13 -11.72 -3.54
CA SER A 443 -38.82 -12.02 -2.29
C SER A 443 -38.15 -13.17 -1.53
N LYS A 444 -37.73 -14.22 -2.22
CA LYS A 444 -37.03 -15.37 -1.63
C LYS A 444 -35.68 -14.98 -1.04
N HIS A 445 -34.95 -14.10 -1.71
CA HIS A 445 -33.59 -13.67 -1.33
C HIS A 445 -33.55 -12.36 -0.52
N ARG A 446 -34.70 -11.77 -0.18
CA ARG A 446 -34.83 -10.42 0.42
C ARG A 446 -33.94 -10.15 1.64
N ARG A 447 -33.74 -11.14 2.52
CA ARG A 447 -32.87 -11.00 3.71
C ARG A 447 -31.39 -10.88 3.35
N GLN A 448 -30.94 -11.66 2.37
CA GLN A 448 -29.56 -11.62 1.88
C GLN A 448 -29.31 -10.32 1.12
N ILE A 449 -30.28 -9.88 0.32
CA ILE A 449 -30.22 -8.59 -0.39
C ILE A 449 -30.14 -7.45 0.62
N LEU A 450 -30.99 -7.44 1.66
CA LEU A 450 -30.94 -6.43 2.73
C LEU A 450 -29.58 -6.37 3.43
N ALA A 451 -29.02 -7.51 3.82
CA ALA A 451 -27.72 -7.55 4.48
C ALA A 451 -26.60 -6.99 3.58
N ARG A 452 -26.65 -7.26 2.27
CA ARG A 452 -25.67 -6.75 1.30
C ARG A 452 -25.82 -5.25 1.04
N LEU A 453 -27.07 -4.76 0.96
CA LEU A 453 -27.37 -3.34 0.83
C LEU A 453 -26.95 -2.55 2.08
N GLU A 454 -27.22 -3.09 3.28
CA GLU A 454 -26.81 -2.50 4.57
C GLU A 454 -25.28 -2.44 4.71
N ALA A 455 -24.59 -3.49 4.28
CA ALA A 455 -23.13 -3.52 4.23
C ALA A 455 -22.53 -2.62 3.13
N GLY A 456 -23.35 -2.01 2.26
CA GLY A 456 -22.88 -1.20 1.14
C GLY A 456 -22.10 -1.99 0.08
N THR A 457 -22.24 -3.32 0.08
CA THR A 457 -21.54 -4.24 -0.84
C THR A 457 -22.36 -4.59 -2.08
N MET A 458 -23.58 -4.06 -2.17
CA MET A 458 -24.46 -4.19 -3.31
C MET A 458 -25.12 -2.83 -3.59
N PRO A 459 -25.15 -2.39 -4.86
CA PRO A 459 -24.47 -2.97 -6.02
C PRO A 459 -22.93 -2.84 -5.95
N CYS A 460 -22.22 -3.61 -6.78
CA CYS A 460 -20.75 -3.73 -6.75
C CYS A 460 -19.99 -2.43 -7.04
N ASP A 461 -20.68 -1.41 -7.55
CA ASP A 461 -20.17 -0.10 -7.93
C ASP A 461 -20.53 1.02 -6.93
N GLY A 462 -21.18 0.71 -5.81
CA GLY A 462 -21.42 1.66 -4.72
C GLY A 462 -22.72 1.41 -3.95
N ALA A 463 -22.75 1.85 -2.69
CA ALA A 463 -23.92 1.69 -1.83
C ALA A 463 -25.14 2.48 -2.33
N TRP A 464 -26.35 1.96 -2.08
CA TRP A 464 -27.58 2.69 -2.35
C TRP A 464 -27.74 3.94 -1.46
N PRO A 465 -28.37 5.01 -1.97
CA PRO A 465 -28.87 6.09 -1.13
C PRO A 465 -29.80 5.57 -0.03
N ALA A 466 -29.76 6.19 1.15
CA ALA A 466 -30.53 5.77 2.32
C ALA A 466 -32.04 5.62 2.05
N GLU A 467 -32.60 6.47 1.19
CA GLU A 467 -34.01 6.45 0.78
C GLU A 467 -34.38 5.18 0.01
N ARG A 468 -33.53 4.72 -0.91
CA ARG A 468 -33.75 3.48 -1.69
C ARG A 468 -33.62 2.25 -0.82
N PHE A 469 -32.65 2.26 0.09
CA PHE A 469 -32.49 1.21 1.11
C PHE A 469 -33.74 1.13 1.99
N ALA A 470 -34.20 2.26 2.53
CA ALA A 470 -35.39 2.31 3.39
C ALA A 470 -36.65 1.80 2.66
N LEU A 471 -36.82 2.15 1.38
CA LEU A 471 -37.93 1.67 0.56
C LEU A 471 -37.89 0.15 0.36
N PHE A 472 -36.73 -0.41 0.05
CA PHE A 472 -36.56 -1.86 -0.09
C PHE A 472 -36.76 -2.60 1.24
N ALA A 473 -36.23 -2.06 2.33
CA ALA A 473 -36.43 -2.61 3.67
C ALA A 473 -37.92 -2.62 4.06
N ARG A 474 -38.66 -1.54 3.74
CA ARG A 474 -40.10 -1.46 3.98
C ARG A 474 -40.86 -2.54 3.22
N TRP A 475 -40.53 -2.76 1.94
CA TRP A 475 -41.13 -3.84 1.14
C TRP A 475 -40.77 -5.23 1.67
N ALA A 476 -39.49 -5.49 1.92
CA ALA A 476 -39.00 -6.80 2.34
C ALA A 476 -39.55 -7.24 3.71
N ASN A 477 -39.75 -6.29 4.62
CA ASN A 477 -40.30 -6.54 5.95
C ASN A 477 -41.83 -6.71 5.95
N ALA A 478 -42.54 -6.12 4.98
CA ALA A 478 -43.98 -6.28 4.83
C ALA A 478 -44.39 -7.67 4.32
N LEU A 479 -43.47 -8.40 3.67
CA LEU A 479 -43.70 -9.76 3.18
C LEU A 479 -43.72 -10.76 4.35
N LYS A 480 -44.89 -11.39 4.58
CA LYS A 480 -45.08 -12.45 5.58
C LYS A 480 -43.99 -13.53 5.44
N PRO A 481 -43.50 -14.11 6.55
CA PRO A 481 -42.56 -15.21 6.47
C PRO A 481 -43.19 -16.35 5.68
N SER A 482 -42.48 -16.81 4.65
CA SER A 482 -42.81 -18.04 3.94
C SER A 482 -42.70 -19.19 4.94
N THR A 483 -43.82 -19.87 5.20
CA THR A 483 -43.89 -21.15 5.92
C THR A 483 -42.97 -22.18 5.30
#